data_AF-A0A0C2CU09-F1
#
_entry.id   AF-A0A0C2CU09-F1
#
_cell.length_a   1.000
_cell.length_b   1.000
_cell.length_c   1.000
_cell.angle_alpha   90.00
_cell.angle_beta   90.00
_cell.angle_gamma   90.00
#
_symmetry.space_group_name_H-M   'P 1'
#
loop_
_entity.id
_entity.type
_entity.pdbx_description
1 polymer ?
#
loop_
_entity_poly.entity_id
_entity_poly.type
_entity_poly.pdbx_seq_one_letter_code
_entity_poly.pdbx_strand_id
1 'polypeptide(L)'
;MTNAKPSGIAAAGLTLTSILFLVAGCSTPTDERFSAGIDDGTGDGGTNSTTNTTTDTNSTTNTTNGDGDGDTGDGDPDTGDGDGDGDDDDSGSGGTTKFDLGVIGDAGEGTGGPGGPGSCRESEIYGAAGGFPAFEDPAYADFLDKTIAIVTHRVQGGNFGQHLMTIVDISGDPPPPSVNYLAPLYTRPTWNEANFGGRIFGITLDSEGNIYVAPSTVYGATQNTSTIKKVDRITGEISNFATLPNNGPAMGNLNYDCVSETIYVSNHEDGRIYQLDVYTGDIVSTYHHGTGSVTMGPANDVGEPNGQFAPLGERVWAVQSHAGRLYYSVWWEHSQNSNQNKNNEVWSVAYANMNGIPDPGTAKKEFDVPNGSGTSMPVSDLSFAHDGWMLIAQRTMYGDMQTSAHQSTTFDYDYINGDWVWQGTNYVVGELMPYSAAGGVDHDFDPGGYVWMTGDALDFYTPDVVYGLQGTPYGGGDINTSTVIDLDQEVTQQDKTAYGDVELPIPGDVSPVPPPG
;
A
#
# COMPACT_ATOMS: atom_id res chain seq x y z
N MET A 1 -46.92 -5.26 73.90
CA MET A 1 -47.66 -6.27 73.12
C MET A 1 -46.82 -6.58 71.89
N THR A 2 -46.48 -7.87 71.72
CA THR A 2 -46.05 -8.60 70.50
C THR A 2 -44.91 -7.99 69.64
N ASN A 3 -43.68 -8.53 69.66
CA ASN A 3 -43.13 -9.64 68.83
C ASN A 3 -43.16 -9.30 67.31
N ALA A 4 -42.14 -9.49 66.44
CA ALA A 4 -40.87 -10.21 66.47
C ALA A 4 -39.89 -9.71 65.36
N LYS A 5 -38.74 -10.38 65.28
CA LYS A 5 -37.40 -10.11 64.69
C LYS A 5 -37.23 -10.11 63.14
N PRO A 6 -36.01 -9.77 62.62
CA PRO A 6 -35.67 -9.39 61.24
C PRO A 6 -34.97 -10.51 60.41
N SER A 7 -34.73 -10.26 59.12
CA SER A 7 -33.76 -10.98 58.28
C SER A 7 -33.27 -10.10 57.11
N GLY A 8 -31.94 -9.98 56.96
CA GLY A 8 -31.28 -9.21 55.90
C GLY A 8 -31.00 -10.00 54.63
N ILE A 9 -30.50 -9.31 53.59
CA ILE A 9 -29.79 -9.89 52.43
C ILE A 9 -28.64 -8.96 52.04
N ALA A 10 -27.51 -9.59 51.72
CA ALA A 10 -26.18 -9.05 51.53
C ALA A 10 -25.92 -8.56 50.09
N ALA A 11 -24.93 -7.68 49.97
CA ALA A 11 -24.30 -7.27 48.72
C ALA A 11 -23.38 -8.38 48.17
N ALA A 12 -23.42 -8.61 46.86
CA ALA A 12 -22.48 -9.46 46.15
C ALA A 12 -21.63 -8.58 45.20
N GLY A 13 -20.34 -8.49 45.48
CA GLY A 13 -19.32 -8.02 44.56
C GLY A 13 -18.79 -9.20 43.74
N LEU A 14 -18.56 -8.99 42.45
CA LEU A 14 -17.99 -9.98 41.54
C LEU A 14 -16.47 -9.76 41.48
N THR A 15 -15.70 -10.73 41.96
CA THR A 15 -14.23 -10.76 41.85
C THR A 15 -13.81 -11.63 40.66
N LEU A 16 -12.92 -11.08 39.84
CA LEU A 16 -12.25 -11.73 38.71
C LEU A 16 -11.18 -12.70 39.22
N THR A 17 -11.21 -13.95 38.76
CA THR A 17 -10.26 -15.00 39.17
C THR A 17 -9.06 -15.00 38.22
N SER A 18 -7.88 -14.65 38.72
CA SER A 18 -6.58 -14.83 38.05
C SER A 18 -6.16 -16.30 38.10
N ILE A 19 -5.81 -16.88 36.94
CA ILE A 19 -5.20 -18.21 36.84
C ILE A 19 -3.67 -18.05 36.86
N LEU A 20 -3.05 -18.62 37.90
CA LEU A 20 -1.62 -18.71 38.12
C LEU A 20 -1.16 -20.10 37.64
N PHE A 21 -0.31 -20.18 36.62
CA PHE A 21 0.36 -21.43 36.24
C PHE A 21 1.78 -21.49 36.82
N LEU A 22 2.00 -22.55 37.61
CA LEU A 22 3.26 -22.89 38.27
C LEU A 22 4.24 -23.52 37.28
N VAL A 23 5.50 -23.08 37.33
CA VAL A 23 6.66 -23.70 36.67
C VAL A 23 7.29 -24.74 37.60
N ALA A 24 7.57 -25.94 37.09
CA ALA A 24 8.60 -26.84 37.64
C ALA A 24 9.09 -27.89 36.59
N GLY A 25 10.27 -27.62 36.01
CA GLY A 25 11.46 -28.48 36.11
C GLY A 25 11.58 -29.84 35.40
N CYS A 26 12.43 -29.85 34.35
CA CYS A 26 13.45 -30.83 33.95
C CYS A 26 13.08 -32.23 33.40
N SER A 27 13.37 -32.44 32.10
CA SER A 27 14.34 -33.45 31.59
C SER A 27 14.63 -33.26 30.09
N THR A 28 15.86 -33.54 29.66
CA THR A 28 16.48 -33.27 28.34
C THR A 28 16.33 -34.47 27.36
N PRO A 29 16.99 -34.52 26.17
CA PRO A 29 16.39 -34.22 24.86
C PRO A 29 16.43 -35.40 23.86
N THR A 30 15.55 -35.42 22.86
CA THR A 30 15.75 -36.24 21.66
C THR A 30 15.31 -35.47 20.41
N ASP A 31 16.32 -34.97 19.70
CA ASP A 31 16.55 -35.08 18.25
C ASP A 31 15.37 -35.57 17.40
N GLU A 32 14.83 -34.71 16.53
CA GLU A 32 14.23 -35.13 15.25
C GLU A 32 14.55 -34.03 14.22
N ARG A 33 15.42 -34.40 13.28
CA ARG A 33 15.88 -33.60 12.15
C ARG A 33 14.84 -33.66 11.03
N PHE A 34 14.40 -32.53 10.51
CA PHE A 34 13.73 -32.49 9.20
C PHE A 34 14.79 -32.64 8.10
N SER A 35 14.83 -33.82 7.48
CA SER A 35 15.66 -34.10 6.30
C SER A 35 14.89 -33.73 5.04
N ALA A 36 15.51 -32.86 4.23
CA ALA A 36 15.22 -32.74 2.81
C ALA A 36 15.47 -34.09 2.11
N GLY A 37 14.66 -34.38 1.10
CA GLY A 37 14.80 -35.55 0.24
C GLY A 37 14.46 -35.16 -1.19
N ILE A 38 15.49 -34.71 -1.92
CA ILE A 38 15.60 -34.86 -3.37
C ILE A 38 15.92 -36.35 -3.60
N ASP A 39 15.22 -37.03 -4.51
CA ASP A 39 15.89 -37.98 -5.40
C ASP A 39 15.19 -38.14 -6.75
N ASP A 40 16.08 -38.25 -7.72
CA ASP A 40 15.99 -38.53 -9.15
C ASP A 40 15.73 -40.02 -9.39
N GLY A 41 15.35 -40.40 -10.61
CA GLY A 41 15.59 -41.76 -11.10
C GLY A 41 14.44 -42.48 -11.82
N THR A 42 14.30 -42.17 -13.11
CA THR A 42 14.35 -43.11 -14.26
C THR A 42 13.48 -44.39 -14.34
N GLY A 43 12.83 -44.51 -15.51
CA GLY A 43 12.54 -45.77 -16.25
C GLY A 43 11.06 -46.18 -16.25
N ASP A 44 10.45 -46.75 -17.29
CA ASP A 44 10.80 -47.11 -18.68
C ASP A 44 9.47 -47.52 -19.36
N GLY A 45 9.34 -47.27 -20.66
CA GLY A 45 8.70 -48.14 -21.65
C GLY A 45 7.18 -48.45 -21.60
N GLY A 46 6.50 -48.22 -22.72
CA GLY A 46 5.42 -49.14 -23.13
C GLY A 46 4.23 -48.55 -23.88
N THR A 47 4.35 -48.53 -25.21
CA THR A 47 3.29 -48.46 -26.23
C THR A 47 1.99 -49.24 -25.92
N ASN A 48 0.81 -48.68 -26.24
CA ASN A 48 -0.08 -49.29 -27.24
C ASN A 48 -1.21 -48.38 -27.74
N SER A 49 -1.47 -48.52 -29.04
CA SER A 49 -2.55 -47.96 -29.84
C SER A 49 -3.89 -48.63 -29.53
N THR A 50 -4.99 -47.87 -29.59
CA THR A 50 -6.20 -48.31 -30.30
C THR A 50 -7.07 -47.10 -30.69
N THR A 51 -7.20 -46.92 -32.00
CA THR A 51 -8.32 -46.30 -32.72
C THR A 51 -9.68 -46.88 -32.31
N ASN A 52 -10.71 -46.04 -32.19
CA ASN A 52 -12.01 -46.38 -32.78
C ASN A 52 -12.82 -45.11 -33.13
N THR A 53 -13.00 -44.94 -34.43
CA THR A 53 -14.00 -44.14 -35.13
C THR A 53 -15.39 -44.76 -35.00
N THR A 54 -16.42 -43.93 -34.78
CA THR A 54 -17.73 -44.10 -35.43
C THR A 54 -18.44 -42.76 -35.55
N THR A 55 -18.65 -42.38 -36.81
CA THR A 55 -19.61 -41.44 -37.38
C THR A 55 -21.06 -41.89 -37.20
N ASP A 56 -21.98 -40.91 -37.15
CA ASP A 56 -23.25 -40.82 -37.93
C ASP A 56 -23.93 -39.46 -37.56
N THR A 57 -23.91 -38.40 -38.38
CA THR A 57 -24.78 -38.03 -39.53
C THR A 57 -26.30 -38.19 -39.38
N ASN A 58 -27.02 -37.07 -39.19
CA ASN A 58 -28.12 -36.53 -40.04
C ASN A 58 -28.76 -35.33 -39.30
N SER A 59 -28.78 -34.09 -39.78
CA SER A 59 -29.26 -33.46 -41.03
C SER A 59 -30.78 -33.22 -41.09
N THR A 60 -31.09 -32.05 -41.65
CA THR A 60 -32.37 -31.46 -42.13
C THR A 60 -33.19 -30.67 -41.09
N THR A 61 -33.12 -29.32 -41.07
CA THR A 61 -33.70 -28.29 -41.97
C THR A 61 -35.23 -28.22 -41.97
N ASN A 62 -35.80 -27.10 -41.51
CA ASN A 62 -36.68 -26.30 -42.36
C ASN A 62 -36.88 -24.85 -41.85
N THR A 63 -36.73 -23.93 -42.80
CA THR A 63 -37.05 -22.50 -42.80
C THR A 63 -38.55 -22.24 -42.91
N THR A 64 -39.06 -21.12 -42.39
CA THR A 64 -39.97 -20.20 -43.12
C THR A 64 -40.16 -18.85 -42.43
N ASN A 65 -40.22 -17.83 -43.27
CA ASN A 65 -40.43 -16.38 -43.14
C ASN A 65 -41.57 -15.88 -42.23
N GLY A 66 -41.44 -14.60 -41.81
CA GLY A 66 -42.53 -13.74 -41.35
C GLY A 66 -42.08 -12.27 -41.28
N ASP A 67 -42.56 -11.51 -42.26
CA ASP A 67 -42.49 -10.08 -42.59
C ASP A 67 -43.61 -9.26 -41.90
N GLY A 68 -43.40 -7.96 -41.65
CA GLY A 68 -44.48 -7.06 -41.20
C GLY A 68 -44.09 -5.80 -40.41
N ASP A 69 -43.51 -4.81 -41.10
CA ASP A 69 -44.00 -3.42 -41.33
C ASP A 69 -44.62 -2.55 -40.21
N GLY A 70 -44.21 -1.27 -40.17
CA GLY A 70 -44.95 -0.08 -39.68
C GLY A 70 -44.63 0.34 -38.25
N ASP A 71 -44.29 1.59 -37.89
CA ASP A 71 -44.75 2.87 -38.41
C ASP A 71 -43.81 4.02 -37.95
N THR A 72 -43.94 5.14 -38.64
CA THR A 72 -43.17 6.39 -38.61
C THR A 72 -43.79 7.47 -37.70
N GLY A 73 -42.95 8.42 -37.23
CA GLY A 73 -43.37 9.79 -36.89
C GLY A 73 -43.51 10.09 -35.40
N ASP A 74 -43.27 11.29 -34.83
CA ASP A 74 -42.98 12.66 -35.29
C ASP A 74 -42.36 13.42 -34.08
N GLY A 75 -41.44 14.40 -34.23
CA GLY A 75 -41.66 15.86 -34.06
C GLY A 75 -42.08 16.28 -32.63
N ASP A 76 -41.51 17.23 -31.90
CA ASP A 76 -40.69 18.44 -32.14
C ASP A 76 -40.22 18.94 -30.72
N PRO A 77 -39.33 19.95 -30.59
CA PRO A 77 -38.73 20.41 -29.34
C PRO A 77 -39.55 21.53 -28.68
N ASP A 78 -39.35 21.75 -27.38
CA ASP A 78 -39.79 23.00 -26.75
C ASP A 78 -38.71 23.59 -25.85
N THR A 79 -38.37 24.82 -26.22
CA THR A 79 -37.60 25.84 -25.52
C THR A 79 -38.36 26.36 -24.30
N GLY A 80 -37.65 26.65 -23.21
CA GLY A 80 -38.24 27.32 -22.06
C GLY A 80 -37.17 27.94 -21.17
N ASP A 81 -36.83 29.18 -21.49
CA ASP A 81 -36.07 30.11 -20.64
C ASP A 81 -36.81 30.32 -19.30
N GLY A 82 -36.03 30.42 -18.22
CA GLY A 82 -36.52 30.64 -16.86
C GLY A 82 -35.43 31.22 -15.97
N ASP A 83 -35.08 32.47 -16.28
CA ASP A 83 -34.41 33.44 -15.44
C ASP A 83 -35.23 33.71 -14.16
N GLY A 84 -34.58 33.54 -13.01
CA GLY A 84 -35.20 33.70 -11.69
C GLY A 84 -34.16 34.04 -10.64
N ASP A 85 -33.68 35.28 -10.67
CA ASP A 85 -32.94 35.92 -9.59
C ASP A 85 -33.81 36.00 -8.33
N GLY A 86 -33.23 35.67 -7.18
CA GLY A 86 -33.88 35.78 -5.88
C GLY A 86 -32.89 35.51 -4.74
N ASP A 87 -32.20 36.58 -4.33
CA ASP A 87 -31.30 36.68 -3.20
C ASP A 87 -31.93 36.30 -1.84
N ASP A 88 -31.04 35.99 -0.90
CA ASP A 88 -31.16 36.01 0.57
C ASP A 88 -32.04 34.93 1.25
N ASP A 89 -31.38 33.93 1.85
CA ASP A 89 -31.25 33.90 3.32
C ASP A 89 -30.17 32.90 3.78
N ASP A 90 -29.14 33.49 4.38
CA ASP A 90 -28.09 32.89 5.19
C ASP A 90 -28.69 32.27 6.47
N SER A 91 -28.61 30.93 6.60
CA SER A 91 -28.45 30.29 7.91
C SER A 91 -27.99 28.83 7.79
N GLY A 92 -26.68 28.63 7.98
CA GLY A 92 -26.14 27.53 8.78
C GLY A 92 -26.18 26.11 8.20
N SER A 93 -25.09 25.70 7.55
CA SER A 93 -24.47 24.40 7.82
C SER A 93 -22.99 24.48 7.45
N GLY A 94 -22.12 24.35 8.45
CA GLY A 94 -20.68 24.44 8.28
C GLY A 94 -20.12 23.30 7.45
N GLY A 95 -19.49 23.66 6.35
CA GLY A 95 -18.43 22.91 5.69
C GLY A 95 -17.29 23.90 5.46
N THR A 96 -16.59 24.25 6.53
CA THR A 96 -15.41 25.12 6.45
C THR A 96 -14.33 24.39 5.67
N THR A 97 -13.93 24.93 4.52
CA THR A 97 -12.66 24.62 3.86
C THR A 97 -11.54 24.69 4.90
N LYS A 98 -10.79 23.58 5.03
CA LYS A 98 -10.10 23.19 6.26
C LYS A 98 -8.70 23.79 6.49
N PHE A 99 -8.20 24.76 5.71
CA PHE A 99 -6.83 25.25 5.91
C PHE A 99 -6.66 26.74 5.62
N ASP A 100 -6.03 27.45 6.57
CA ASP A 100 -5.41 28.77 6.42
C ASP A 100 -3.99 28.63 6.98
N LEU A 101 -3.04 28.28 6.11
CA LEU A 101 -1.61 28.29 6.41
C LEU A 101 -0.99 29.47 5.65
N GLY A 102 0.05 30.07 6.23
CA GLY A 102 0.60 31.31 5.73
C GLY A 102 1.53 31.10 4.54
N VAL A 103 1.13 31.64 3.39
CA VAL A 103 1.91 31.96 2.17
C VAL A 103 3.30 31.31 2.12
N ILE A 104 3.35 30.07 1.63
CA ILE A 104 4.57 29.56 0.99
C ILE A 104 4.73 30.28 -0.35
N GLY A 105 5.94 30.76 -0.64
CA GLY A 105 6.21 31.60 -1.80
C GLY A 105 5.86 30.91 -3.11
N ASP A 106 4.88 31.48 -3.82
CA ASP A 106 4.52 31.32 -5.23
C ASP A 106 5.62 30.63 -6.08
N ALA A 107 5.41 29.34 -6.35
CA ALA A 107 6.13 28.61 -7.38
C ALA A 107 5.62 29.13 -8.73
N GLY A 108 6.31 30.15 -9.23
CA GLY A 108 5.76 31.11 -10.18
C GLY A 108 5.02 30.55 -11.40
N GLU A 109 4.00 31.32 -11.81
CA GLU A 109 3.19 31.12 -13.01
C GLU A 109 4.04 30.78 -14.25
N GLY A 110 3.87 29.57 -14.79
CA GLY A 110 4.72 29.03 -15.85
C GLY A 110 4.07 28.04 -16.80
N THR A 111 2.95 28.43 -17.43
CA THR A 111 2.45 27.98 -18.75
C THR A 111 2.46 26.47 -19.10
N GLY A 112 1.26 25.88 -19.12
CA GLY A 112 0.98 24.54 -19.66
C GLY A 112 1.44 24.32 -21.11
N GLY A 113 2.63 23.74 -21.24
CA GLY A 113 3.20 23.17 -22.46
C GLY A 113 3.91 21.86 -22.14
N PRO A 114 4.16 20.98 -23.13
CA PRO A 114 4.63 19.63 -22.88
C PRO A 114 6.07 19.64 -22.33
N GLY A 115 6.21 19.14 -21.09
CA GLY A 115 7.37 18.45 -20.51
C GLY A 115 8.76 18.95 -20.89
N GLY A 116 9.28 19.88 -20.09
CA GLY A 116 10.72 19.97 -19.82
C GLY A 116 11.05 19.30 -18.49
N PRO A 117 12.31 18.88 -18.25
CA PRO A 117 12.74 18.40 -16.92
C PRO A 117 12.52 19.51 -15.89
N GLY A 118 11.86 19.19 -14.78
CA GLY A 118 11.57 20.13 -13.68
C GLY A 118 10.15 20.70 -13.61
N SER A 119 9.12 20.12 -14.24
CA SER A 119 7.72 20.52 -13.99
C SER A 119 6.98 19.40 -13.28
N CYS A 120 7.02 19.38 -11.94
CA CYS A 120 5.97 18.71 -11.18
C CYS A 120 4.61 19.14 -11.73
N ARG A 121 3.73 18.19 -11.96
CA ARG A 121 2.30 18.51 -12.03
C ARG A 121 1.90 19.03 -10.66
N GLU A 122 0.96 19.96 -10.61
CA GLU A 122 0.54 20.54 -9.33
C GLU A 122 -0.01 19.46 -8.37
N SER A 123 -0.57 18.38 -8.93
CA SER A 123 -1.00 17.18 -8.20
C SER A 123 0.15 16.32 -7.65
N GLU A 124 1.33 16.32 -8.29
CA GLU A 124 2.52 15.58 -7.83
C GLU A 124 3.22 16.28 -6.66
N ILE A 125 3.04 17.59 -6.47
CA ILE A 125 3.67 18.38 -5.39
C ILE A 125 3.21 17.93 -4.00
N TYR A 126 2.04 17.29 -3.92
CA TYR A 126 1.44 16.86 -2.66
C TYR A 126 1.80 15.43 -2.24
N GLY A 127 2.82 14.84 -2.85
CA GLY A 127 3.36 13.54 -2.43
C GLY A 127 2.59 12.37 -3.00
N ALA A 128 2.15 12.49 -4.24
CA ALA A 128 1.36 11.48 -4.94
C ALA A 128 2.23 10.65 -5.90
N ALA A 129 1.87 9.39 -6.14
CA ALA A 129 2.63 8.48 -7.00
C ALA A 129 2.53 8.91 -8.47
N GLY A 130 3.66 9.09 -9.15
CA GLY A 130 3.79 9.86 -10.40
C GLY A 130 2.88 9.50 -11.60
N GLY A 131 3.49 9.27 -12.75
CA GLY A 131 2.77 9.13 -14.03
C GLY A 131 2.13 7.76 -14.22
N PHE A 132 1.13 7.70 -15.10
CA PHE A 132 0.54 6.45 -15.55
C PHE A 132 1.52 5.65 -16.44
N PRO A 133 1.77 4.36 -16.15
CA PRO A 133 2.41 3.47 -17.11
C PRO A 133 1.56 3.32 -18.36
N ALA A 134 2.21 3.26 -19.52
CA ALA A 134 1.56 3.18 -20.83
C ALA A 134 2.17 2.03 -21.65
N PHE A 135 2.02 0.80 -21.13
CA PHE A 135 2.67 -0.35 -21.74
C PHE A 135 2.16 -0.63 -23.16
N GLU A 136 3.07 -0.94 -24.07
CA GLU A 136 2.79 -1.38 -25.44
C GLU A 136 2.22 -2.82 -25.51
N ASP A 137 2.21 -3.53 -24.39
CA ASP A 137 1.60 -4.85 -24.28
C ASP A 137 0.10 -4.76 -24.62
N PRO A 138 -0.39 -5.47 -25.66
CA PRO A 138 -1.80 -5.43 -26.02
C PRO A 138 -2.76 -5.82 -24.90
N ALA A 139 -2.32 -6.66 -23.95
CA ALA A 139 -3.14 -7.03 -22.79
C ALA A 139 -3.32 -5.89 -21.78
N TYR A 140 -2.50 -4.84 -21.86
CA TYR A 140 -2.63 -3.63 -21.06
C TYR A 140 -3.52 -2.57 -21.71
N ALA A 141 -3.90 -2.74 -22.99
CA ALA A 141 -4.64 -1.72 -23.74
C ALA A 141 -5.96 -1.31 -23.05
N ASP A 142 -6.62 -2.26 -22.37
CA ASP A 142 -7.88 -2.01 -21.65
C ASP A 142 -7.71 -1.20 -20.34
N PHE A 143 -6.47 -0.97 -19.89
CA PHE A 143 -6.13 -0.23 -18.67
C PHE A 143 -5.75 1.23 -18.92
N LEU A 144 -5.46 1.63 -20.17
CA LEU A 144 -4.90 2.95 -20.49
C LEU A 144 -5.81 4.13 -20.12
N ASP A 145 -7.12 3.92 -20.15
CA ASP A 145 -8.13 4.95 -19.84
C ASP A 145 -8.83 4.70 -18.49
N LYS A 146 -8.17 3.96 -17.59
CA LYS A 146 -8.74 3.50 -16.31
C LYS A 146 -8.05 4.15 -15.12
N THR A 147 -8.75 4.24 -14.00
CA THR A 147 -8.11 4.37 -12.69
C THR A 147 -7.53 3.01 -12.32
N ILE A 148 -6.24 2.98 -11.97
CA ILE A 148 -5.54 1.74 -11.64
C ILE A 148 -4.86 1.83 -10.28
N ALA A 149 -4.75 0.69 -9.61
CA ALA A 149 -3.84 0.50 -8.48
C ALA A 149 -2.72 -0.46 -8.87
N ILE A 150 -1.50 -0.21 -8.40
CA ILE A 150 -0.35 -1.11 -8.61
C ILE A 150 0.04 -1.67 -7.26
N VAL A 151 -0.07 -2.98 -7.11
CA VAL A 151 0.14 -3.66 -5.83
C VAL A 151 1.32 -4.61 -5.93
N THR A 152 2.22 -4.54 -4.95
CA THR A 152 3.25 -5.57 -4.78
C THR A 152 2.77 -6.69 -3.88
N HIS A 153 3.31 -7.87 -4.10
CA HIS A 153 3.04 -9.04 -3.29
C HIS A 153 4.19 -10.04 -3.43
N ARG A 154 4.22 -11.05 -2.56
CA ARG A 154 5.09 -12.21 -2.76
C ARG A 154 4.38 -13.29 -3.58
N VAL A 155 5.14 -14.25 -4.09
CA VAL A 155 4.56 -15.45 -4.70
C VAL A 155 3.76 -16.23 -3.65
N GLN A 156 2.51 -16.54 -3.98
CA GLN A 156 1.65 -17.43 -3.23
C GLN A 156 1.48 -18.76 -3.98
N GLY A 157 1.08 -19.80 -3.25
CA GLY A 157 0.66 -21.05 -3.89
C GLY A 157 -0.76 -20.88 -4.40
N GLY A 158 -1.08 -21.44 -5.57
CA GLY A 158 -2.41 -21.26 -6.17
C GLY A 158 -2.34 -21.13 -7.68
N ASN A 159 -3.45 -20.74 -8.30
CA ASN A 159 -3.54 -20.55 -9.75
C ASN A 159 -3.04 -19.17 -10.22
N PHE A 160 -2.74 -18.25 -9.29
CA PHE A 160 -2.40 -16.87 -9.61
C PHE A 160 -0.98 -16.64 -10.14
N GLY A 161 -0.20 -17.70 -10.33
CA GLY A 161 1.10 -17.63 -10.97
C GLY A 161 2.24 -17.20 -10.04
N GLN A 162 3.39 -16.86 -10.64
CA GLN A 162 4.64 -16.55 -9.93
C GLN A 162 4.95 -15.05 -9.93
N HIS A 163 3.93 -14.21 -9.94
CA HIS A 163 4.08 -12.77 -10.08
C HIS A 163 4.31 -12.09 -8.72
N LEU A 164 4.97 -10.94 -8.74
CA LEU A 164 5.23 -10.10 -7.57
C LEU A 164 4.57 -8.72 -7.62
N MET A 165 3.98 -8.38 -8.75
CA MET A 165 3.36 -7.09 -8.99
C MET A 165 2.14 -7.29 -9.89
N THR A 166 1.04 -6.67 -9.52
CA THR A 166 -0.23 -6.73 -10.24
C THR A 166 -0.78 -5.32 -10.40
N ILE A 167 -1.29 -5.03 -11.59
CA ILE A 167 -2.06 -3.80 -11.86
C ILE A 167 -3.54 -4.17 -11.85
N VAL A 168 -4.33 -3.37 -11.13
CA VAL A 168 -5.74 -3.61 -10.86
C VAL A 168 -6.54 -2.48 -11.51
N ASP A 169 -7.55 -2.81 -12.32
CA ASP A 169 -8.54 -1.81 -12.75
C ASP A 169 -9.52 -1.56 -11.60
N ILE A 170 -9.44 -0.36 -11.04
CA ILE A 170 -10.27 0.10 -9.92
C ILE A 170 -11.29 1.15 -10.34
N SER A 171 -11.48 1.34 -11.66
CA SER A 171 -12.43 2.32 -12.21
C SER A 171 -13.90 1.86 -12.17
N GLY A 172 -14.14 0.57 -11.92
CA GLY A 172 -15.48 0.00 -11.90
C GLY A 172 -16.32 0.50 -10.74
N ASP A 173 -17.64 0.52 -10.94
CA ASP A 173 -18.55 0.76 -9.82
C ASP A 173 -18.28 -0.26 -8.70
N PRO A 174 -18.20 0.19 -7.44
CA PRO A 174 -18.00 -0.71 -6.31
C PRO A 174 -19.13 -1.76 -6.30
N PRO A 175 -18.82 -3.06 -6.11
CA PRO A 175 -19.88 -4.05 -5.91
C PRO A 175 -20.68 -3.71 -4.65
N PRO A 176 -21.83 -4.38 -4.43
CA PRO A 176 -22.46 -4.35 -3.11
C PRO A 176 -21.42 -4.63 -2.03
N PRO A 177 -21.47 -3.93 -0.88
CA PRO A 177 -20.45 -4.10 0.13
C PRO A 177 -20.32 -5.54 0.63
N SER A 178 -19.13 -5.90 1.11
CA SER A 178 -18.79 -7.26 1.55
C SER A 178 -18.97 -8.32 0.46
N VAL A 179 -18.72 -7.95 -0.80
CA VAL A 179 -18.68 -8.87 -1.94
C VAL A 179 -17.39 -8.66 -2.70
N ASN A 180 -16.70 -9.75 -3.02
CA ASN A 180 -15.51 -9.71 -3.86
C ASN A 180 -15.82 -9.05 -5.22
N TYR A 181 -15.11 -7.97 -5.53
CA TYR A 181 -15.07 -7.40 -6.87
C TYR A 181 -14.07 -8.18 -7.72
N LEU A 182 -14.59 -8.83 -8.77
CA LEU A 182 -13.75 -9.48 -9.78
C LEU A 182 -13.14 -8.42 -10.72
N ALA A 183 -12.23 -7.62 -10.18
CA ALA A 183 -11.52 -6.59 -10.91
C ALA A 183 -10.69 -7.21 -12.05
N PRO A 184 -10.63 -6.57 -13.23
CA PRO A 184 -9.62 -6.89 -14.23
C PRO A 184 -8.20 -6.70 -13.65
N LEU A 185 -7.37 -7.72 -13.81
CA LEU A 185 -5.98 -7.72 -13.34
C LEU A 185 -5.02 -7.84 -14.52
N TYR A 186 -3.94 -7.06 -14.51
CA TYR A 186 -2.84 -7.16 -15.45
C TYR A 186 -1.55 -7.55 -14.73
N THR A 187 -0.87 -8.53 -15.33
CA THR A 187 0.43 -9.04 -14.88
C THR A 187 1.25 -9.43 -16.11
N ARG A 188 2.58 -9.44 -15.96
CA ARG A 188 3.48 -10.00 -16.99
C ARG A 188 4.15 -11.27 -16.47
N PRO A 189 4.34 -12.30 -17.32
CA PRO A 189 5.15 -13.49 -16.99
C PRO A 189 6.55 -13.18 -16.48
N THR A 190 7.11 -12.04 -16.90
CA THR A 190 8.44 -11.60 -16.48
C THR A 190 8.46 -10.93 -15.11
N TRP A 191 7.34 -10.51 -14.54
CA TRP A 191 7.26 -9.85 -13.24
C TRP A 191 7.30 -10.84 -12.07
N ASN A 192 8.36 -11.62 -11.98
CA ASN A 192 8.53 -12.73 -11.03
C ASN A 192 9.83 -12.60 -10.20
N GLU A 193 9.97 -13.41 -9.15
CA GLU A 193 11.16 -13.39 -8.26
C GLU A 193 12.48 -13.52 -9.03
N ALA A 194 12.54 -14.32 -10.10
CA ALA A 194 13.78 -14.53 -10.83
C ALA A 194 14.26 -13.25 -11.55
N ASN A 195 13.34 -12.49 -12.16
CA ASN A 195 13.69 -11.27 -12.90
C ASN A 195 13.84 -10.04 -11.99
N PHE A 196 13.04 -9.95 -10.93
CA PHE A 196 13.27 -8.96 -9.87
C PHE A 196 14.51 -9.30 -9.01
N GLY A 197 15.06 -10.51 -9.14
CA GLY A 197 16.24 -10.95 -8.40
C GLY A 197 15.97 -11.30 -6.94
N GLY A 198 14.70 -11.44 -6.56
CA GLY A 198 14.27 -11.66 -5.20
C GLY A 198 12.84 -11.19 -4.97
N ARG A 199 12.52 -11.02 -3.70
CA ARG A 199 11.21 -10.56 -3.21
C ARG A 199 11.25 -9.05 -3.12
N ILE A 200 10.11 -8.43 -3.38
CA ILE A 200 9.94 -6.97 -3.36
C ILE A 200 8.86 -6.58 -2.37
N PHE A 201 8.91 -5.35 -1.84
CA PHE A 201 7.85 -4.77 -1.01
C PHE A 201 7.53 -3.37 -1.52
N GLY A 202 8.42 -2.41 -1.28
CA GLY A 202 8.14 -1.03 -1.63
C GLY A 202 8.02 -0.81 -3.13
N ILE A 203 7.13 0.09 -3.53
CA ILE A 203 6.90 0.50 -4.91
C ILE A 203 6.73 2.01 -4.98
N THR A 204 7.12 2.62 -6.10
CA THR A 204 6.74 4.00 -6.42
C THR A 204 6.77 4.21 -7.94
N LEU A 205 6.26 5.35 -8.40
CA LEU A 205 6.28 5.74 -9.81
C LEU A 205 6.91 7.12 -10.01
N ASP A 206 7.73 7.27 -11.05
CA ASP A 206 8.16 8.60 -11.49
C ASP A 206 7.10 9.30 -12.34
N SER A 207 7.25 10.60 -12.61
CA SER A 207 6.31 11.43 -13.39
C SER A 207 6.08 10.93 -14.82
N GLU A 208 6.97 10.10 -15.35
CA GLU A 208 6.79 9.47 -16.66
C GLU A 208 5.95 8.20 -16.58
N GLY A 209 5.85 7.56 -15.42
CA GLY A 209 5.16 6.29 -15.19
C GLY A 209 6.07 5.07 -15.23
N ASN A 210 7.39 5.26 -15.06
CA ASN A 210 8.26 4.13 -14.77
C ASN A 210 8.01 3.68 -13.33
N ILE A 211 7.98 2.38 -13.10
CA ILE A 211 7.76 1.80 -11.78
C ILE A 211 9.10 1.40 -11.18
N TYR A 212 9.32 1.72 -9.90
CA TYR A 212 10.52 1.34 -9.17
C TYR A 212 10.12 0.46 -8.00
N VAL A 213 10.87 -0.62 -7.76
CA VAL A 213 10.57 -1.56 -6.67
C VAL A 213 11.80 -1.87 -5.82
N ALA A 214 11.59 -1.90 -4.50
CA ALA A 214 12.61 -2.17 -3.50
C ALA A 214 12.70 -3.67 -3.17
N PRO A 215 13.92 -4.26 -3.11
CA PRO A 215 14.09 -5.60 -2.59
C PRO A 215 13.75 -5.64 -1.09
N SER A 216 13.14 -6.73 -0.63
CA SER A 216 12.68 -6.82 0.76
C SER A 216 12.83 -8.21 1.38
N THR A 217 13.13 -8.23 2.67
CA THR A 217 13.18 -9.45 3.49
C THR A 217 11.98 -9.61 4.42
N VAL A 218 10.94 -8.77 4.32
CA VAL A 218 9.79 -8.82 5.25
C VAL A 218 9.02 -10.13 5.17
N TYR A 219 9.12 -10.82 4.03
CA TYR A 219 8.59 -12.16 3.75
C TYR A 219 9.59 -13.30 4.06
N GLY A 220 10.74 -12.98 4.66
CA GLY A 220 11.88 -13.87 4.84
C GLY A 220 13.04 -13.53 3.90
N ALA A 221 14.17 -14.24 4.07
CA ALA A 221 15.40 -14.01 3.32
C ALA A 221 15.18 -13.96 1.80
N THR A 222 15.94 -13.09 1.12
CA THR A 222 15.88 -12.89 -0.33
C THR A 222 17.28 -12.89 -0.94
N GLN A 223 17.37 -13.12 -2.26
CA GLN A 223 18.65 -13.29 -2.97
C GLN A 223 19.34 -11.95 -3.27
N ASN A 224 18.57 -10.93 -3.61
CA ASN A 224 19.05 -9.58 -3.84
C ASN A 224 18.53 -8.66 -2.75
N THR A 225 19.44 -7.99 -2.04
CA THR A 225 19.09 -7.10 -0.93
C THR A 225 19.50 -5.65 -1.22
N SER A 226 20.16 -5.36 -2.34
CA SER A 226 20.80 -4.06 -2.59
C SER A 226 20.35 -3.35 -3.86
N THR A 227 19.74 -4.07 -4.80
CA THR A 227 19.42 -3.53 -6.12
C THR A 227 17.96 -3.16 -6.21
N ILE A 228 17.69 -1.87 -6.43
CA ILE A 228 16.38 -1.37 -6.80
C ILE A 228 16.16 -1.66 -8.29
N LYS A 229 14.96 -2.12 -8.63
CA LYS A 229 14.59 -2.45 -10.02
C LYS A 229 13.70 -1.36 -10.59
N LYS A 230 13.83 -1.13 -11.90
CA LYS A 230 12.95 -0.28 -12.69
C LYS A 230 12.20 -1.13 -13.70
N VAL A 231 10.89 -0.93 -13.80
CA VAL A 231 10.03 -1.42 -14.86
C VAL A 231 9.80 -0.25 -15.81
N ASP A 232 10.21 -0.42 -17.06
CA ASP A 232 10.09 0.60 -18.09
C ASP A 232 8.61 0.87 -18.43
N ARG A 233 8.20 2.14 -18.43
CA ARG A 233 6.80 2.56 -18.59
C ARG A 233 6.14 2.15 -19.91
N ILE A 234 6.93 1.88 -20.94
CA ILE A 234 6.45 1.59 -22.31
C ILE A 234 6.55 0.09 -22.59
N THR A 235 7.69 -0.53 -22.30
CA THR A 235 7.94 -1.93 -22.64
C THR A 235 7.56 -2.89 -21.52
N GLY A 236 7.43 -2.40 -20.29
CA GLY A 236 7.22 -3.20 -19.08
C GLY A 236 8.44 -4.02 -18.67
N GLU A 237 9.59 -3.84 -19.33
CA GLU A 237 10.81 -4.63 -19.09
C GLU A 237 11.50 -4.23 -17.79
N ILE A 238 12.04 -5.23 -17.08
CA ILE A 238 12.75 -5.05 -15.81
C ILE A 238 14.22 -4.77 -16.08
N SER A 239 14.76 -3.73 -15.44
CA SER A 239 16.19 -3.40 -15.43
C SER A 239 16.68 -3.05 -14.02
N ASN A 240 18.01 -3.06 -13.84
CA ASN A 240 18.61 -2.54 -12.61
C ASN A 240 18.59 -1.01 -12.67
N PHE A 241 18.09 -0.37 -11.61
CA PHE A 241 18.10 1.09 -11.49
C PHE A 241 19.31 1.56 -10.68
N ALA A 242 19.35 1.20 -9.40
CA ALA A 242 20.39 1.61 -8.47
C ALA A 242 20.85 0.43 -7.61
N THR A 243 22.09 0.47 -7.12
CA THR A 243 22.62 -0.49 -6.15
C THR A 243 23.11 0.26 -4.93
N LEU A 244 22.51 -0.02 -3.77
CA LEU A 244 22.82 0.64 -2.51
C LEU A 244 23.71 -0.25 -1.63
N PRO A 245 24.48 0.33 -0.69
CA PRO A 245 25.19 -0.45 0.33
C PRO A 245 24.22 -1.27 1.20
N ASN A 246 24.08 -2.55 0.90
CA ASN A 246 23.29 -3.51 1.68
C ASN A 246 23.72 -4.95 1.33
N ASN A 247 23.90 -5.80 2.32
CA ASN A 247 24.35 -7.18 2.23
C ASN A 247 23.44 -8.17 2.99
N GLY A 248 22.24 -7.78 3.44
CA GLY A 248 21.33 -8.74 4.09
C GLY A 248 19.89 -8.25 4.36
N PRO A 249 19.68 -7.23 5.21
CA PRO A 249 18.35 -6.74 5.63
C PRO A 249 17.44 -6.16 4.55
N ALA A 250 17.99 -5.90 3.37
CA ALA A 250 17.32 -5.25 2.26
C ALA A 250 16.74 -3.86 2.59
N MET A 251 15.78 -3.40 1.79
CA MET A 251 15.18 -2.07 1.88
C MET A 251 13.82 -2.13 2.57
N GLY A 252 13.32 -0.97 3.01
CA GLY A 252 11.97 -0.79 3.53
C GLY A 252 10.99 -0.45 2.43
N ASN A 253 10.74 0.86 2.24
CA ASN A 253 9.92 1.43 1.18
C ASN A 253 10.70 2.49 0.38
N LEU A 254 10.13 2.97 -0.72
CA LEU A 254 10.66 4.07 -1.52
C LEU A 254 9.56 5.04 -1.94
N ASN A 255 9.93 6.29 -2.20
CA ASN A 255 9.02 7.32 -2.69
C ASN A 255 9.72 8.20 -3.74
N TYR A 256 9.01 8.54 -4.81
CA TYR A 256 9.44 9.54 -5.77
C TYR A 256 9.01 10.96 -5.33
N ASP A 257 9.92 11.92 -5.48
CA ASP A 257 9.66 13.35 -5.33
C ASP A 257 9.89 14.03 -6.68
N CYS A 258 8.82 14.56 -7.26
CA CYS A 258 8.86 15.23 -8.55
C CYS A 258 9.65 16.55 -8.50
N VAL A 259 9.73 17.22 -7.35
CA VAL A 259 10.32 18.57 -7.25
C VAL A 259 11.83 18.47 -7.40
N SER A 260 12.40 17.49 -6.70
CA SER A 260 13.83 17.21 -6.75
C SER A 260 14.22 16.16 -7.78
N GLU A 261 13.24 15.58 -8.48
CA GLU A 261 13.41 14.48 -9.44
C GLU A 261 14.25 13.35 -8.85
N THR A 262 13.88 12.93 -7.63
CA THR A 262 14.65 11.95 -6.85
C THR A 262 13.76 10.83 -6.33
N ILE A 263 14.37 9.69 -6.03
CA ILE A 263 13.73 8.61 -5.27
C ILE A 263 14.39 8.53 -3.89
N TYR A 264 13.59 8.62 -2.84
CA TYR A 264 14.02 8.33 -1.47
C TYR A 264 13.80 6.86 -1.17
N VAL A 265 14.77 6.20 -0.52
CA VAL A 265 14.71 4.77 -0.20
C VAL A 265 15.20 4.51 1.22
N SER A 266 14.40 3.86 2.05
CA SER A 266 14.83 3.43 3.38
C SER A 266 15.62 2.12 3.32
N ASN A 267 16.69 2.03 4.11
CA ASN A 267 17.57 0.88 4.18
C ASN A 267 17.53 0.27 5.59
N HIS A 268 17.13 -1.00 5.68
CA HIS A 268 16.98 -1.68 6.97
C HIS A 268 18.31 -2.11 7.59
N GLU A 269 19.42 -2.07 6.86
CA GLU A 269 20.72 -2.48 7.37
C GLU A 269 21.40 -1.38 8.17
N ASP A 270 21.35 -0.17 7.64
CA ASP A 270 22.16 0.93 8.12
C ASP A 270 21.32 2.10 8.65
N GLY A 271 19.99 1.98 8.64
CA GLY A 271 19.07 2.96 9.20
C GLY A 271 19.05 4.29 8.44
N ARG A 272 19.56 4.31 7.20
CA ARG A 272 19.59 5.50 6.35
C ARG A 272 18.41 5.56 5.40
N ILE A 273 18.06 6.78 5.04
CA ILE A 273 17.26 7.08 3.86
C ILE A 273 18.22 7.62 2.79
N TYR A 274 18.24 6.96 1.65
CA TYR A 274 19.05 7.30 0.49
C TYR A 274 18.25 8.17 -0.45
N GLN A 275 18.85 9.25 -0.95
CA GLN A 275 18.31 10.08 -2.03
C GLN A 275 19.01 9.70 -3.34
N LEU A 276 18.24 9.26 -4.34
CA LEU A 276 18.75 8.77 -5.63
C LEU A 276 18.29 9.66 -6.78
N ASP A 277 19.21 10.07 -7.65
CA ASP A 277 18.84 10.74 -8.89
C ASP A 277 17.96 9.82 -9.75
N VAL A 278 16.77 10.26 -10.14
CA VAL A 278 15.80 9.39 -10.85
C VAL A 278 16.27 8.97 -12.25
N TYR A 279 17.15 9.76 -12.88
CA TYR A 279 17.61 9.53 -14.24
C TYR A 279 18.84 8.62 -14.30
N THR A 280 19.74 8.73 -13.32
CA THR A 280 21.00 7.97 -13.30
C THR A 280 21.03 6.84 -12.28
N GLY A 281 20.21 6.89 -11.23
CA GLY A 281 20.27 5.98 -10.09
C GLY A 281 21.46 6.25 -9.15
N ASP A 282 22.17 7.36 -9.35
CA ASP A 282 23.30 7.75 -8.50
C ASP A 282 22.82 8.21 -7.12
N ILE A 283 23.58 7.86 -6.09
CA ILE A 283 23.32 8.34 -4.72
C ILE A 283 23.70 9.83 -4.65
N VAL A 284 22.71 10.69 -4.45
CA VAL A 284 22.88 12.14 -4.29
C VAL A 284 23.24 12.48 -2.85
N SER A 285 22.48 11.96 -1.90
CA SER A 285 22.73 12.13 -0.47
C SER A 285 22.20 10.95 0.35
N THR A 286 22.60 10.88 1.61
CA THR A 286 22.05 9.94 2.60
C THR A 286 21.75 10.67 3.89
N TYR A 287 20.57 10.44 4.47
CA TYR A 287 20.20 10.91 5.79
C TYR A 287 20.14 9.74 6.78
N HIS A 288 20.81 9.86 7.93
CA HIS A 288 20.88 8.80 8.92
C HIS A 288 20.12 9.17 10.20
N HIS A 289 19.00 8.48 10.47
CA HIS A 289 18.12 8.82 11.59
C HIS A 289 18.84 8.75 12.95
N GLY A 290 19.57 7.66 13.22
CA GLY A 290 20.21 7.42 14.52
C GLY A 290 21.27 8.46 14.90
N THR A 291 21.87 9.14 13.91
CA THR A 291 22.90 10.18 14.15
C THR A 291 22.45 11.59 13.79
N GLY A 292 21.32 11.74 13.07
CA GLY A 292 20.90 13.01 12.49
C GLY A 292 21.91 13.58 11.50
N SER A 293 22.66 12.74 10.80
CA SER A 293 23.70 13.19 9.86
C SER A 293 23.22 13.12 8.41
N VAL A 294 23.75 14.02 7.58
CA VAL A 294 23.58 14.00 6.12
C VAL A 294 24.96 13.88 5.47
N THR A 295 25.09 12.94 4.55
CA THR A 295 26.30 12.77 3.71
C THR A 295 25.92 13.01 2.26
N MET A 296 26.75 13.77 1.53
CA MET A 296 26.60 13.91 0.08
C MET A 296 27.29 12.74 -0.62
N GLY A 297 26.58 12.08 -1.54
CA GLY A 297 27.01 10.83 -2.15
C GLY A 297 26.80 9.61 -1.23
N PRO A 298 27.36 8.45 -1.60
CA PRO A 298 27.28 7.25 -0.77
C PRO A 298 27.95 7.45 0.59
N ALA A 299 27.29 6.98 1.65
CA ALA A 299 27.90 6.87 2.97
C ALA A 299 29.05 5.86 2.96
N ASN A 300 30.07 6.09 3.79
CA ASN A 300 31.25 5.23 3.91
C ASN A 300 31.67 5.08 5.38
N ASP A 301 30.71 4.68 6.20
CA ASP A 301 30.94 4.45 7.62
C ASP A 301 31.72 3.15 7.84
N VAL A 302 32.62 3.19 8.83
CA VAL A 302 33.56 2.09 9.05
C VAL A 302 32.81 0.84 9.49
N GLY A 303 32.90 -0.21 8.66
CA GLY A 303 32.31 -1.51 8.96
C GLY A 303 30.91 -1.69 8.40
N GLU A 304 30.35 -0.71 7.69
CA GLU A 304 29.09 -0.82 6.97
C GLU A 304 29.35 -0.97 5.45
N PRO A 305 28.50 -1.70 4.71
CA PRO A 305 27.43 -2.61 5.18
C PRO A 305 27.99 -3.83 5.95
N ASN A 306 27.31 -4.26 7.03
CA ASN A 306 27.70 -5.37 7.92
C ASN A 306 26.77 -6.61 7.85
N GLY A 307 25.72 -6.57 7.05
CA GLY A 307 24.70 -7.61 6.88
C GLY A 307 23.76 -7.81 8.07
N GLN A 308 23.71 -6.88 9.03
CA GLN A 308 22.82 -6.93 10.20
C GLN A 308 21.81 -5.80 10.14
N PHE A 309 20.59 -6.04 10.61
CA PHE A 309 19.60 -4.97 10.68
C PHE A 309 20.09 -3.83 11.58
N ALA A 310 19.77 -2.61 11.17
CA ALA A 310 19.87 -1.44 12.03
C ALA A 310 19.08 -1.70 13.33
N PRO A 311 19.59 -1.23 14.48
CA PRO A 311 18.90 -1.40 15.75
C PRO A 311 17.46 -0.86 15.70
N LEU A 312 16.56 -1.49 16.45
CA LEU A 312 15.24 -0.90 16.69
C LEU A 312 15.40 0.48 17.34
N GLY A 313 14.62 1.45 16.86
CA GLY A 313 14.75 2.88 17.19
C GLY A 313 15.69 3.66 16.29
N GLU A 314 16.46 3.00 15.42
CA GLU A 314 17.25 3.61 14.35
C GLU A 314 16.80 3.16 12.95
N ARG A 315 16.12 2.01 12.87
CA ARG A 315 15.63 1.41 11.63
C ARG A 315 14.44 2.18 11.06
N VAL A 316 14.59 2.69 9.84
CA VAL A 316 13.56 3.40 9.08
C VAL A 316 12.82 2.46 8.12
N TRP A 317 11.56 2.74 7.78
CA TRP A 317 10.80 1.93 6.81
C TRP A 317 9.98 2.76 5.82
N ALA A 318 8.80 3.24 6.21
CA ALA A 318 8.00 4.09 5.33
C ALA A 318 8.76 5.39 5.03
N VAL A 319 8.67 5.88 3.81
CA VAL A 319 9.26 7.16 3.37
C VAL A 319 8.30 7.83 2.40
N GLN A 320 7.99 9.10 2.58
CA GLN A 320 7.10 9.86 1.70
C GLN A 320 7.46 11.34 1.69
N SER A 321 7.65 11.93 0.51
CA SER A 321 7.84 13.36 0.34
C SER A 321 6.50 14.09 0.40
N HIS A 322 6.43 15.21 1.12
CA HIS A 322 5.25 16.06 1.16
C HIS A 322 5.59 17.45 1.68
N ALA A 323 5.04 18.49 1.03
CA ALA A 323 5.12 19.88 1.48
C ALA A 323 6.53 20.34 1.92
N GLY A 324 7.55 20.01 1.13
CA GLY A 324 8.95 20.39 1.39
C GLY A 324 9.61 19.64 2.54
N ARG A 325 9.04 18.51 2.96
CA ARG A 325 9.60 17.62 3.98
C ARG A 325 9.60 16.18 3.48
N LEU A 326 10.55 15.40 4.01
CA LEU A 326 10.54 13.95 3.93
C LEU A 326 9.97 13.41 5.23
N TYR A 327 8.84 12.72 5.13
CA TYR A 327 8.22 11.97 6.22
C TYR A 327 8.70 10.53 6.18
N TYR A 328 8.89 9.94 7.35
CA TYR A 328 9.35 8.57 7.44
C TYR A 328 8.96 7.93 8.77
N SER A 329 8.87 6.60 8.80
CA SER A 329 8.62 5.85 10.02
C SER A 329 9.90 5.32 10.65
N VAL A 330 9.88 5.15 11.98
CA VAL A 330 10.96 4.55 12.77
C VAL A 330 10.43 3.33 13.51
N TRP A 331 11.05 2.18 13.25
CA TRP A 331 10.70 0.89 13.80
C TRP A 331 11.36 0.69 15.17
N TRP A 332 10.57 0.84 16.24
CA TRP A 332 10.96 0.64 17.64
C TRP A 332 10.58 -0.72 18.21
N GLU A 333 9.47 -1.30 17.74
CA GLU A 333 8.94 -2.54 18.30
C GLU A 333 8.12 -3.35 17.29
N HIS A 334 8.00 -4.65 17.57
CA HIS A 334 7.17 -5.62 16.84
C HIS A 334 6.79 -6.76 17.80
N SER A 335 6.02 -7.76 17.36
CA SER A 335 5.41 -8.73 18.30
C SER A 335 6.38 -9.54 19.17
N GLN A 336 7.58 -9.91 18.67
CA GLN A 336 8.61 -10.57 19.51
C GLN A 336 9.49 -9.62 20.34
N ASN A 337 9.51 -8.32 20.04
CA ASN A 337 10.37 -7.34 20.71
C ASN A 337 9.57 -6.07 20.98
N SER A 338 8.71 -6.17 21.99
CA SER A 338 7.85 -5.06 22.43
C SER A 338 8.57 -4.17 23.42
N ASN A 339 8.25 -2.87 23.38
CA ASN A 339 8.83 -1.88 24.27
C ASN A 339 7.74 -1.17 25.07
N GLN A 340 7.73 -1.36 26.38
CA GLN A 340 6.69 -0.77 27.24
C GLN A 340 6.75 0.76 27.33
N ASN A 341 7.84 1.38 26.89
CA ASN A 341 8.06 2.83 27.01
C ASN A 341 8.07 3.55 25.66
N LYS A 342 8.02 2.82 24.55
CA LYS A 342 8.17 3.35 23.20
C LYS A 342 7.25 2.60 22.25
N ASN A 343 6.51 3.35 21.45
CA ASN A 343 5.84 2.81 20.28
C ASN A 343 6.70 3.08 19.05
N ASN A 344 6.33 2.50 17.91
CA ASN A 344 6.79 2.96 16.61
C ASN A 344 6.44 4.44 16.43
N GLU A 345 7.24 5.17 15.66
CA GLU A 345 7.16 6.62 15.55
C GLU A 345 7.08 7.05 14.09
N VAL A 346 6.42 8.18 13.83
CA VAL A 346 6.51 8.90 12.56
C VAL A 346 7.30 10.19 12.79
N TRP A 347 8.25 10.44 11.89
CA TRP A 347 9.17 11.56 11.91
C TRP A 347 9.13 12.30 10.58
N SER A 348 9.64 13.52 10.58
CA SER A 348 9.89 14.26 9.36
C SER A 348 11.15 15.11 9.44
N VAL A 349 11.73 15.40 8.28
CA VAL A 349 12.88 16.30 8.12
C VAL A 349 12.61 17.21 6.92
N ALA A 350 12.78 18.53 7.08
CA ALA A 350 12.62 19.47 5.97
C ALA A 350 13.76 19.31 4.96
N TYR A 351 13.52 19.73 3.72
CA TYR A 351 14.58 19.88 2.75
C TYR A 351 15.31 21.21 2.96
N ALA A 352 16.64 21.18 2.81
CA ALA A 352 17.48 22.37 2.84
C ALA A 352 17.24 23.29 1.63
N ASN A 353 16.72 22.75 0.54
CA ASN A 353 16.40 23.43 -0.71
C ASN A 353 15.57 22.52 -1.64
N MET A 354 15.19 23.03 -2.80
CA MET A 354 14.39 22.32 -3.82
C MET A 354 15.07 21.07 -4.40
N ASN A 355 16.37 20.86 -4.20
CA ASN A 355 17.05 19.64 -4.63
C ASN A 355 16.78 18.45 -3.67
N GLY A 356 15.85 18.56 -2.72
CA GLY A 356 15.44 17.44 -1.88
C GLY A 356 16.43 16.99 -0.80
N ILE A 357 17.58 17.67 -0.65
CA ILE A 357 18.58 17.30 0.35
C ILE A 357 18.01 17.56 1.76
N PRO A 358 17.92 16.56 2.66
CA PRO A 358 17.42 16.78 4.01
C PRO A 358 18.26 17.79 4.80
N ASP A 359 17.61 18.67 5.56
CA ASP A 359 18.24 19.54 6.57
C ASP A 359 18.12 18.88 7.95
N PRO A 360 19.19 18.26 8.48
CA PRO A 360 19.13 17.52 9.73
C PRO A 360 18.76 18.41 10.93
N GLY A 361 18.96 19.73 10.86
CA GLY A 361 18.57 20.67 11.92
C GLY A 361 17.06 20.81 12.10
N THR A 362 16.27 20.30 11.15
CA THR A 362 14.80 20.43 11.11
C THR A 362 14.07 19.10 11.40
N ALA A 363 14.82 18.05 11.69
CA ALA A 363 14.27 16.75 12.05
C ALA A 363 13.42 16.86 13.30
N LYS A 364 12.18 16.37 13.24
CA LYS A 364 11.28 16.31 14.39
C LYS A 364 10.46 15.02 14.38
N LYS A 365 10.14 14.54 15.57
CA LYS A 365 9.11 13.52 15.73
C LYS A 365 7.76 14.20 15.52
N GLU A 366 6.94 13.62 14.66
CA GLU A 366 5.56 14.08 14.46
C GLU A 366 4.65 13.47 15.53
N PHE A 367 4.69 12.15 15.69
CA PHE A 367 3.89 11.46 16.70
C PHE A 367 4.39 10.03 16.99
N ASP A 368 3.94 9.50 18.12
CA ASP A 368 4.00 8.07 18.43
C ASP A 368 2.79 7.38 17.80
N VAL A 369 3.02 6.24 17.13
CA VAL A 369 1.95 5.43 16.54
C VAL A 369 1.10 4.83 17.66
N PRO A 370 -0.25 4.88 17.56
CA PRO A 370 -1.12 4.31 18.57
C PRO A 370 -0.85 2.82 18.82
N ASN A 371 -0.99 2.42 20.07
CA ASN A 371 -0.80 1.06 20.53
C ASN A 371 -2.08 0.56 21.22
N GLY A 372 -2.96 -0.10 20.45
CA GLY A 372 -4.26 -0.59 20.93
C GLY A 372 -4.21 -1.92 21.69
N SER A 373 -3.12 -2.68 21.57
CA SER A 373 -3.03 -4.08 22.02
C SER A 373 -1.81 -4.39 22.91
N GLY A 374 -1.03 -3.38 23.28
CA GLY A 374 0.19 -3.48 24.08
C GLY A 374 1.49 -3.49 23.27
N THR A 375 1.43 -3.64 21.94
CA THR A 375 2.57 -3.44 21.01
C THR A 375 2.07 -2.78 19.73
N SER A 376 2.67 -1.65 19.34
CA SER A 376 2.44 -1.05 18.03
C SER A 376 3.17 -1.84 16.94
N MET A 377 2.57 -1.98 15.77
CA MET A 377 3.22 -2.58 14.60
C MET A 377 3.97 -1.51 13.80
N PRO A 378 5.08 -1.86 13.11
CA PRO A 378 5.82 -0.91 12.29
C PRO A 378 4.94 -0.37 11.16
N VAL A 379 5.12 0.93 10.88
CA VAL A 379 4.48 1.60 9.74
C VAL A 379 5.36 1.34 8.53
N SER A 380 4.85 0.60 7.57
CA SER A 380 5.58 0.24 6.36
C SER A 380 5.34 1.19 5.21
N ASP A 381 4.24 1.94 5.26
CA ASP A 381 3.85 2.86 4.22
C ASP A 381 3.11 4.10 4.74
N LEU A 382 3.20 5.19 3.98
CA LEU A 382 2.73 6.55 4.27
C LEU A 382 2.22 7.18 2.96
N SER A 383 0.98 7.68 2.96
CA SER A 383 0.46 8.44 1.83
C SER A 383 -0.20 9.74 2.28
N PHE A 384 -0.23 10.75 1.41
CA PHE A 384 -0.81 12.06 1.67
C PHE A 384 -1.95 12.33 0.71
N ALA A 385 -3.15 12.37 1.27
CA ALA A 385 -4.35 12.62 0.50
C ALA A 385 -4.41 14.03 -0.10
N HIS A 386 -5.20 14.21 -1.15
CA HIS A 386 -5.24 15.45 -1.95
C HIS A 386 -5.60 16.72 -1.14
N ASP A 387 -6.36 16.57 -0.06
CA ASP A 387 -6.73 17.64 0.88
C ASP A 387 -5.77 17.76 2.07
N GLY A 388 -4.64 17.04 2.04
CA GLY A 388 -3.49 17.24 2.93
C GLY A 388 -3.53 16.46 4.25
N TRP A 389 -4.38 15.44 4.38
CA TRP A 389 -4.34 14.51 5.51
C TRP A 389 -3.38 13.35 5.24
N MET A 390 -2.78 12.84 6.31
CA MET A 390 -1.80 11.75 6.25
C MET A 390 -2.49 10.43 6.58
N LEU A 391 -2.24 9.45 5.71
CA LEU A 391 -2.56 8.05 5.89
C LEU A 391 -1.30 7.29 6.26
N ILE A 392 -1.38 6.41 7.25
CA ILE A 392 -0.27 5.51 7.60
C ILE A 392 -0.78 4.07 7.66
N ALA A 393 -0.04 3.14 7.05
CA ALA A 393 -0.35 1.71 7.10
C ALA A 393 0.67 0.97 7.95
N GLN A 394 0.17 0.23 8.95
CA GLN A 394 1.00 -0.72 9.67
C GLN A 394 1.11 -2.03 8.91
N ARG A 395 2.26 -2.70 9.05
CA ARG A 395 2.44 -4.10 8.67
C ARG A 395 2.66 -4.97 9.88
N THR A 396 1.94 -6.09 9.96
CA THR A 396 2.09 -6.99 11.12
C THR A 396 3.42 -7.73 10.99
N MET A 397 4.35 -7.40 11.89
CA MET A 397 5.67 -8.03 11.97
C MET A 397 5.81 -8.79 13.28
N TYR A 398 6.17 -10.05 13.16
CA TYR A 398 6.56 -10.89 14.29
C TYR A 398 8.02 -10.66 14.67
N GLY A 399 8.90 -10.52 13.68
CA GLY A 399 10.32 -10.17 13.83
C GLY A 399 10.88 -9.54 12.55
N ASP A 400 12.18 -9.23 12.52
CA ASP A 400 12.84 -8.46 11.45
C ASP A 400 12.55 -8.93 10.01
N MET A 401 12.46 -10.24 9.79
CA MET A 401 12.18 -10.87 8.49
C MET A 401 10.94 -11.75 8.51
N GLN A 402 10.07 -11.58 9.51
CA GLN A 402 8.93 -12.46 9.71
C GLN A 402 7.67 -11.64 9.86
N THR A 403 6.93 -11.53 8.76
CA THR A 403 5.56 -11.02 8.76
C THR A 403 4.58 -12.03 9.39
N SER A 404 3.52 -11.51 10.00
CA SER A 404 2.33 -12.23 10.47
C SER A 404 1.10 -11.43 10.03
N ALA A 405 -0.11 -11.82 10.46
CA ALA A 405 -1.35 -11.12 10.19
C ALA A 405 -2.09 -10.78 11.49
N HIS A 406 -3.13 -9.96 11.39
CA HIS A 406 -4.12 -9.72 12.45
C HIS A 406 -3.62 -8.92 13.65
N GLN A 407 -2.66 -7.98 13.45
CA GLN A 407 -2.25 -7.02 14.49
C GLN A 407 -2.09 -5.56 13.99
N SER A 408 -2.38 -5.28 12.72
CA SER A 408 -2.06 -4.01 12.06
C SER A 408 -3.30 -3.31 11.52
N THR A 409 -3.31 -1.98 11.60
CA THR A 409 -4.40 -1.15 11.06
C THR A 409 -3.83 0.00 10.24
N THR A 410 -4.73 0.72 9.58
CA THR A 410 -4.49 2.04 9.00
C THR A 410 -4.95 3.12 9.96
N PHE A 411 -4.26 4.26 9.98
CA PHE A 411 -4.66 5.46 10.72
C PHE A 411 -4.66 6.69 9.84
N ASP A 412 -5.50 7.65 10.18
CA ASP A 412 -5.62 8.92 9.51
C ASP A 412 -5.32 10.10 10.46
N TYR A 413 -4.66 11.12 9.92
CA TYR A 413 -4.21 12.31 10.65
C TYR A 413 -4.48 13.60 9.86
N ASP A 414 -5.10 14.57 10.52
CA ASP A 414 -5.28 15.93 9.98
C ASP A 414 -4.14 16.83 10.43
N TYR A 415 -3.68 17.74 9.57
CA TYR A 415 -2.69 18.75 9.95
C TYR A 415 -3.37 19.99 10.56
N ILE A 416 -3.39 20.12 11.89
CA ILE A 416 -4.12 21.18 12.58
C ILE A 416 -3.15 22.03 13.40
N ASN A 417 -3.11 23.34 13.13
CA ASN A 417 -2.29 24.31 13.86
C ASN A 417 -0.79 23.97 13.92
N GLY A 418 -0.26 23.32 12.88
CA GLY A 418 1.17 22.98 12.79
C GLY A 418 1.52 21.55 13.21
N ASP A 419 0.54 20.78 13.69
CA ASP A 419 0.73 19.43 14.22
C ASP A 419 -0.19 18.41 13.52
N TRP A 420 0.29 17.17 13.38
CA TRP A 420 -0.53 16.04 12.93
C TRP A 420 -1.40 15.53 14.07
N VAL A 421 -2.72 15.64 13.90
CA VAL A 421 -3.73 15.25 14.88
C VAL A 421 -4.42 13.98 14.43
N TRP A 422 -4.29 12.94 15.25
CA TRP A 422 -4.93 11.64 15.01
C TRP A 422 -6.46 11.76 14.96
N GLN A 423 -7.05 11.28 13.86
CA GLN A 423 -8.50 11.31 13.62
C GLN A 423 -9.18 9.97 13.94
N GLY A 424 -8.42 8.88 14.03
CA GLY A 424 -8.93 7.57 14.42
C GLY A 424 -8.37 6.42 13.58
N THR A 425 -9.12 5.33 13.56
CA THR A 425 -8.97 4.23 12.60
C THR A 425 -10.20 4.26 11.71
N ASN A 426 -10.39 5.37 10.99
CA ASN A 426 -11.60 5.58 10.19
C ASN A 426 -11.65 4.65 8.96
N TYR A 427 -10.50 4.07 8.59
CA TYR A 427 -10.35 3.14 7.47
C TYR A 427 -10.02 1.75 8.01
N VAL A 428 -11.07 0.99 8.36
CA VAL A 428 -10.93 -0.35 8.93
C VAL A 428 -10.68 -1.35 7.82
N VAL A 429 -9.51 -1.98 7.83
CA VAL A 429 -9.15 -3.01 6.84
C VAL A 429 -9.68 -4.37 7.28
N GLY A 430 -10.48 -4.99 6.41
CA GLY A 430 -11.00 -6.34 6.52
C GLY A 430 -12.00 -6.60 7.64
N GLU A 431 -12.50 -7.84 7.67
CA GLU A 431 -13.58 -8.24 8.56
C GLU A 431 -13.11 -8.59 9.98
N LEU A 432 -11.85 -9.01 10.13
CA LEU A 432 -11.23 -9.29 11.42
C LEU A 432 -10.82 -7.99 12.11
N MET A 433 -11.84 -7.22 12.48
CA MET A 433 -11.80 -5.91 13.14
C MET A 433 -10.57 -5.66 14.02
N PRO A 434 -9.90 -4.50 13.86
CA PRO A 434 -9.50 -3.81 12.63
C PRO A 434 -8.08 -4.18 12.20
N TYR A 435 -7.62 -5.40 12.52
CA TYR A 435 -6.19 -5.70 12.58
C TYR A 435 -5.63 -6.34 11.31
N SER A 436 -6.26 -6.09 10.17
CA SER A 436 -6.03 -6.83 8.94
C SER A 436 -5.23 -6.06 7.89
N ALA A 437 -4.67 -4.90 8.20
CA ALA A 437 -3.79 -4.17 7.26
C ALA A 437 -2.51 -4.97 6.95
N ALA A 438 -2.15 -5.02 5.67
CA ALA A 438 -0.95 -5.71 5.17
C ALA A 438 0.21 -4.74 4.86
N GLY A 439 -0.02 -3.43 5.00
CA GLY A 439 1.06 -2.45 5.08
C GLY A 439 1.27 -1.54 3.88
N GLY A 440 0.37 -1.54 2.90
CA GLY A 440 0.30 -0.51 1.85
C GLY A 440 -0.96 0.33 2.02
N VAL A 441 -0.86 1.62 1.75
CA VAL A 441 -1.99 2.56 1.70
C VAL A 441 -1.75 3.67 0.69
N ASP A 442 -2.73 3.91 -0.17
CA ASP A 442 -2.75 5.09 -1.02
C ASP A 442 -4.20 5.57 -1.24
N HIS A 443 -4.41 6.62 -2.03
CA HIS A 443 -5.72 7.25 -2.18
C HIS A 443 -5.99 7.72 -3.61
N ASP A 444 -7.28 7.79 -3.98
CA ASP A 444 -7.69 8.40 -5.24
C ASP A 444 -7.45 9.91 -5.24
N PHE A 445 -7.57 10.59 -6.38
CA PHE A 445 -7.53 12.07 -6.44
C PHE A 445 -8.91 12.71 -6.60
N ASP A 446 -9.98 11.90 -6.60
CA ASP A 446 -11.35 12.38 -6.67
C ASP A 446 -11.83 12.82 -5.29
N PRO A 447 -12.43 14.03 -5.11
CA PRO A 447 -13.08 14.44 -3.86
C PRO A 447 -14.12 13.45 -3.30
N GLY A 448 -14.70 12.59 -4.13
CA GLY A 448 -15.58 11.48 -3.73
C GLY A 448 -14.90 10.11 -3.72
N GLY A 449 -13.58 10.07 -3.73
CA GLY A 449 -12.78 8.89 -3.95
C GLY A 449 -12.61 7.97 -2.75
N TYR A 450 -11.65 7.06 -2.88
CA TYR A 450 -11.37 5.99 -1.96
C TYR A 450 -9.95 6.08 -1.42
N VAL A 451 -9.78 5.55 -0.21
CA VAL A 451 -8.49 5.08 0.30
C VAL A 451 -8.36 3.61 -0.05
N TRP A 452 -7.24 3.26 -0.66
CA TRP A 452 -6.89 1.92 -1.07
C TRP A 452 -5.83 1.34 -0.14
N MET A 453 -6.11 0.19 0.45
CA MET A 453 -5.23 -0.45 1.44
C MET A 453 -5.05 -1.92 1.10
N THR A 454 -3.82 -2.41 1.26
CA THR A 454 -3.58 -3.86 1.21
C THR A 454 -4.00 -4.51 2.52
N GLY A 455 -4.57 -5.71 2.44
CA GLY A 455 -5.08 -6.37 3.64
C GLY A 455 -5.14 -7.89 3.58
N ASP A 456 -4.99 -8.47 4.77
CA ASP A 456 -5.22 -9.87 5.06
C ASP A 456 -6.67 -10.10 5.48
N ALA A 457 -7.33 -11.14 5.00
CA ALA A 457 -8.68 -11.54 5.44
C ALA A 457 -9.66 -10.37 5.34
N LEU A 458 -9.76 -9.81 4.13
CA LEU A 458 -10.70 -8.74 3.81
C LEU A 458 -12.12 -9.21 4.04
N ASP A 459 -12.46 -10.38 3.48
CA ASP A 459 -13.65 -11.18 3.79
C ASP A 459 -13.19 -12.55 4.33
N PHE A 460 -13.64 -12.97 5.50
CA PHE A 460 -13.08 -14.15 6.18
C PHE A 460 -14.07 -15.29 6.42
N TYR A 461 -15.38 -15.05 6.36
CA TYR A 461 -16.36 -16.09 6.63
C TYR A 461 -16.87 -16.76 5.34
N THR A 462 -16.74 -18.09 5.30
CA THR A 462 -17.06 -18.96 4.16
C THR A 462 -18.48 -18.74 3.59
N PRO A 463 -18.68 -18.94 2.27
CA PRO A 463 -17.87 -19.75 1.36
C PRO A 463 -16.63 -19.09 0.77
N ASP A 464 -16.59 -17.76 0.70
CA ASP A 464 -15.54 -17.01 0.03
C ASP A 464 -14.60 -16.37 1.07
N VAL A 465 -13.30 -16.39 0.81
CA VAL A 465 -12.28 -15.71 1.62
C VAL A 465 -11.48 -14.80 0.70
N VAL A 466 -11.43 -13.51 1.01
CA VAL A 466 -10.84 -12.49 0.13
C VAL A 466 -9.59 -11.94 0.78
N TYR A 467 -8.49 -11.90 0.03
CA TYR A 467 -7.25 -11.25 0.45
C TYR A 467 -6.70 -10.40 -0.70
N GLY A 468 -6.18 -9.22 -0.39
CA GLY A 468 -5.60 -8.37 -1.42
C GLY A 468 -5.80 -6.90 -1.15
N LEU A 469 -6.73 -6.28 -1.88
CA LEU A 469 -6.90 -4.83 -1.93
C LEU A 469 -8.30 -4.42 -1.47
N GLN A 470 -8.38 -3.43 -0.58
CA GLN A 470 -9.63 -2.84 -0.12
C GLN A 470 -9.67 -1.35 -0.45
N GLY A 471 -10.71 -0.90 -1.15
CA GLY A 471 -11.03 0.51 -1.36
C GLY A 471 -12.14 0.95 -0.42
N THR A 472 -11.87 1.88 0.50
CA THR A 472 -12.84 2.46 1.43
C THR A 472 -13.09 3.94 1.09
N PRO A 473 -14.35 4.40 0.97
CA PRO A 473 -14.65 5.80 0.65
C PRO A 473 -14.03 6.78 1.66
N TYR A 474 -13.71 8.01 1.25
CA TYR A 474 -13.20 9.08 2.13
C TYR A 474 -14.05 9.44 3.35
N GLY A 475 -15.31 9.00 3.40
CA GLY A 475 -16.13 9.07 4.60
C GLY A 475 -15.67 8.11 5.72
N GLY A 476 -14.66 7.28 5.46
CA GLY A 476 -14.28 6.15 6.28
C GLY A 476 -15.27 4.99 6.17
N GLY A 477 -14.99 3.93 6.92
CA GLY A 477 -15.85 2.77 7.03
C GLY A 477 -15.09 1.49 7.30
N ASP A 478 -15.81 0.39 7.08
CA ASP A 478 -15.31 -0.98 7.18
C ASP A 478 -15.68 -1.75 5.90
N ILE A 479 -15.57 -3.07 5.92
CA ILE A 479 -15.92 -3.93 4.79
C ILE A 479 -17.35 -3.68 4.25
N ASN A 480 -18.30 -3.27 5.10
CA ASN A 480 -19.70 -3.05 4.73
C ASN A 480 -19.93 -1.75 3.95
N THR A 481 -18.89 -0.97 3.68
CA THR A 481 -18.94 0.20 2.82
C THR A 481 -17.79 0.23 1.81
N SER A 482 -17.00 -0.84 1.76
CA SER A 482 -15.76 -0.91 0.96
C SER A 482 -15.89 -1.85 -0.22
N THR A 483 -15.14 -1.55 -1.27
CA THR A 483 -14.80 -2.51 -2.33
C THR A 483 -13.70 -3.41 -1.82
N VAL A 484 -13.84 -4.72 -1.97
CA VAL A 484 -12.76 -5.68 -1.69
C VAL A 484 -12.45 -6.46 -2.94
N ILE A 485 -11.16 -6.60 -3.24
CA ILE A 485 -10.65 -7.27 -4.44
C ILE A 485 -9.71 -8.36 -3.97
N ASP A 486 -10.09 -9.59 -4.31
CA ASP A 486 -9.21 -10.73 -4.19
C ASP A 486 -8.14 -10.65 -5.26
N LEU A 487 -6.90 -10.40 -4.83
CA LEU A 487 -5.82 -10.11 -5.75
C LEU A 487 -5.29 -11.35 -6.44
N ASP A 488 -5.64 -12.55 -5.98
CA ASP A 488 -5.22 -13.80 -6.60
C ASP A 488 -6.35 -14.57 -7.34
N GLN A 489 -7.55 -13.97 -7.33
CA GLN A 489 -8.79 -14.50 -7.88
C GLN A 489 -9.15 -15.91 -7.39
N GLU A 490 -8.66 -16.29 -6.20
CA GLU A 490 -8.89 -17.57 -5.54
C GLU A 490 -9.52 -17.31 -4.17
N VAL A 491 -10.85 -17.45 -4.10
CA VAL A 491 -11.61 -17.14 -2.88
C VAL A 491 -11.85 -18.35 -1.98
N THR A 492 -11.12 -19.45 -2.14
CA THR A 492 -11.32 -20.69 -1.36
C THR A 492 -10.16 -21.04 -0.43
N GLN A 493 -9.02 -20.37 -0.58
CA GLN A 493 -7.80 -20.53 0.18
C GLN A 493 -7.41 -19.22 0.89
N GLN A 494 -6.57 -19.34 1.92
CA GLN A 494 -6.17 -18.19 2.71
C GLN A 494 -4.80 -17.69 2.29
N ASP A 495 -4.74 -16.40 1.96
CA ASP A 495 -3.56 -15.77 1.37
C ASP A 495 -2.87 -14.78 2.29
N LYS A 496 -2.68 -15.23 3.54
CA LYS A 496 -2.10 -14.44 4.61
C LYS A 496 -0.67 -14.01 4.32
N THR A 497 -0.34 -12.79 4.76
CA THR A 497 1.01 -12.23 4.84
C THR A 497 1.67 -11.96 3.49
N ALA A 498 0.91 -11.93 2.41
CA ALA A 498 1.49 -11.93 1.07
C ALA A 498 1.53 -10.58 0.39
N TYR A 499 0.53 -9.75 0.66
CA TYR A 499 0.42 -8.43 0.03
C TYR A 499 1.43 -7.47 0.63
N GLY A 500 1.83 -6.50 -0.18
CA GLY A 500 2.85 -5.52 0.13
C GLY A 500 2.28 -4.12 0.03
N ASP A 501 2.99 -3.30 -0.72
CA ASP A 501 2.71 -1.90 -0.93
C ASP A 501 1.68 -1.69 -2.05
N VAL A 502 1.02 -0.52 -2.07
CA VAL A 502 0.08 -0.12 -3.13
C VAL A 502 0.30 1.33 -3.50
N GLU A 503 0.36 1.61 -4.81
CA GLU A 503 0.48 2.96 -5.34
C GLU A 503 -0.55 3.18 -6.46
N LEU A 504 -1.20 4.34 -6.45
CA LEU A 504 -2.14 4.80 -7.45
C LEU A 504 -1.50 5.92 -8.27
N PRO A 505 -1.24 5.70 -9.57
CA PRO A 505 -0.72 6.76 -10.43
C PRO A 505 -1.68 7.96 -10.50
N ILE A 506 -1.13 9.17 -10.61
CA ILE A 506 -1.94 10.39 -10.66
C ILE A 506 -2.53 10.61 -12.06
N PRO A 507 -3.87 10.77 -12.19
CA PRO A 507 -4.52 10.91 -13.49
C PRO A 507 -4.23 12.26 -14.17
N GLY A 508 -3.06 12.42 -14.80
CA GLY A 508 -2.74 13.69 -15.45
C GLY A 508 -2.80 14.90 -14.50
N ASP A 509 -2.95 16.10 -15.05
CA ASP A 509 -3.27 17.29 -14.26
C ASP A 509 -4.71 17.18 -13.74
N VAL A 510 -4.91 16.45 -12.64
CA VAL A 510 -6.21 16.41 -11.94
C VAL A 510 -6.55 17.81 -11.45
N SER A 511 -7.72 18.28 -11.88
CA SER A 511 -8.32 19.55 -11.45
C SER A 511 -9.52 19.25 -10.56
N PRO A 512 -9.74 20.00 -9.46
CA PRO A 512 -8.96 21.17 -9.06
C PRO A 512 -7.70 20.79 -8.28
N VAL A 513 -6.66 21.55 -8.56
CA VAL A 513 -5.41 21.54 -7.81
C VAL A 513 -5.67 22.10 -6.40
N PRO A 514 -5.18 21.44 -5.33
CA PRO A 514 -5.29 21.98 -3.99
C PRO A 514 -4.66 23.38 -3.94
N PRO A 515 -5.30 24.38 -3.31
CA PRO A 515 -4.70 25.70 -3.20
C PRO A 515 -3.29 25.60 -2.58
N PRO A 516 -2.31 26.36 -3.08
CA PRO A 516 -1.04 26.53 -2.38
C PRO A 516 -1.33 27.02 -0.97
N GLY A 517 -0.93 26.23 0.04
CA GLY A 517 -0.96 26.64 1.45
C GLY A 517 0.22 27.54 1.78
#